data_AF-A0A975GSL8-F1
#
_entry.id   AF-A0A975GSL8-F1
#
_cell.length_a   1.000
_cell.length_b   1.000
_cell.length_c   1.000
_cell.angle_alpha   90.00
_cell.angle_beta   90.00
_cell.angle_gamma   90.00
#
_symmetry.space_group_name_H-M   'P 1'
#
loop_
_entity.id
_entity.type
_entity.pdbx_description
1 polymer ?
#
loop_
_entity_poly.entity_id
_entity_poly.type
_entity_poly.pdbx_seq_one_letter_code
_entity_poly.pdbx_strand_id
1 'polypeptide(L)'
;MNGFPLDISKQLLKNLIGNLRPSDKFNVLLFAGASQFLSEQSLPATPENINKAIQVIDYQRGGGGTELLPALKRALAFKGTQAYSRSFVIVTDGYVTVEKEAFDVIRNSLGSANMFAFGIGSSVNRYIIEGMARVGMGEPFVITKPEEGPGKAEKFRKYIQFPVLTRAKADFGNFEVYDVEPPGIPDVLAERPVIIFGKWQGQPKGKIRLTGISGNQEYVKTVDVSQIRPLDVNAALPYLWARHRIALLSDYNNIRRDDGNTKEITRLGLKYNLLTEYTSFVAIDTVVRRKDGKVTTVKQPLPLPEGVSDYAVGQPVMRSAVRRLSKSIRPPAVPGGRGIAMPLIESEMAVPPPEPKEEREKVVSTDETLMKPRIKGLVRDVSDQIKVSENLSEQEVQRLLQRHLKEIEHCFRQTLQKESGRGEAVLKIVIDAAGQVTDIKFISAALKNEDLNTCVIKQVREWKFPVPADGKVASVEYSLIFE
;
A
#
# COMPACT_ATOMS: atom_id res chain seq x y z
N MET A 1 0.36 -15.71 -5.56
CA MET A 1 -0.85 -15.06 -6.11
C MET A 1 -1.93 -16.06 -6.49
N ASN A 2 -3.12 -15.98 -5.90
CA ASN A 2 -4.32 -16.74 -6.29
C ASN A 2 -5.56 -15.84 -6.15
N GLY A 3 -6.65 -16.14 -6.87
CA GLY A 3 -7.90 -15.38 -6.80
C GLY A 3 -7.73 -13.91 -7.18
N PHE A 4 -8.34 -13.00 -6.40
CA PHE A 4 -8.38 -11.56 -6.67
C PHE A 4 -7.03 -10.95 -7.11
N PRO A 5 -5.90 -11.11 -6.38
CA PRO A 5 -4.63 -10.56 -6.83
C PRO A 5 -4.16 -11.07 -8.19
N LEU A 6 -4.34 -12.37 -8.47
CA LEU A 6 -3.94 -12.95 -9.74
C LEU A 6 -4.81 -12.41 -10.89
N ASP A 7 -6.12 -12.34 -10.69
CA ASP A 7 -7.06 -11.88 -11.72
C ASP A 7 -6.79 -10.40 -12.09
N ILE A 8 -6.55 -9.56 -11.09
CA ILE A 8 -6.17 -8.16 -11.34
C ILE A 8 -4.78 -8.04 -11.96
N SER A 9 -3.82 -8.87 -11.56
CA SER A 9 -2.50 -8.89 -12.22
C SER A 9 -2.61 -9.23 -13.70
N LYS A 10 -3.44 -10.23 -14.05
CA LYS A 10 -3.72 -10.58 -15.44
C LYS A 10 -4.35 -9.41 -16.17
N GLN A 11 -5.39 -8.78 -15.61
CA GLN A 11 -6.02 -7.62 -16.23
C GLN A 11 -5.04 -6.45 -16.43
N LEU A 12 -4.24 -6.12 -15.40
CA LEU A 12 -3.22 -5.09 -15.44
C LEU A 12 -2.20 -5.36 -16.55
N LEU A 13 -1.59 -6.55 -16.55
CA LEU A 13 -0.57 -6.92 -17.54
C LEU A 13 -1.15 -6.95 -18.97
N LYS A 14 -2.38 -7.45 -19.16
CA LYS A 14 -3.07 -7.43 -20.45
C LYS A 14 -3.30 -6.00 -20.94
N ASN A 15 -3.74 -5.10 -20.05
CA ASN A 15 -3.93 -3.70 -20.39
C ASN A 15 -2.60 -3.01 -20.74
N LEU A 16 -1.53 -3.28 -19.99
CA LEU A 16 -0.22 -2.69 -20.27
C LEU A 16 0.36 -3.18 -21.60
N ILE A 17 0.38 -4.49 -21.83
CA ILE A 17 0.92 -5.10 -23.04
C ILE A 17 0.07 -4.77 -24.26
N GLY A 18 -1.26 -4.80 -24.13
CA GLY A 18 -2.19 -4.52 -25.23
C GLY A 18 -2.19 -3.06 -25.70
N ASN A 19 -1.63 -2.13 -24.94
CA ASN A 19 -1.52 -0.72 -25.29
C ASN A 19 -0.08 -0.29 -25.67
N LEU A 20 0.85 -1.24 -25.83
CA LEU A 20 2.18 -0.94 -26.35
C LEU A 20 2.10 -0.48 -27.81
N ARG A 21 2.99 0.42 -28.21
CA ARG A 21 3.08 0.86 -29.61
C ARG A 21 3.76 -0.25 -30.42
N PRO A 22 3.47 -0.37 -31.73
CA PRO A 22 4.13 -1.36 -32.59
C PRO A 22 5.66 -1.26 -32.63
N SER A 23 6.22 -0.09 -32.32
CA SER A 23 7.67 0.15 -32.23
C SER A 23 8.29 -0.33 -30.92
N ASP A 24 7.49 -0.56 -29.87
CA ASP A 24 7.94 -1.03 -28.57
C ASP A 24 8.27 -2.52 -28.60
N LYS A 25 9.12 -2.95 -27.67
CA LYS A 25 9.46 -4.35 -27.44
C LYS A 25 9.16 -4.74 -26.02
N PHE A 26 8.74 -5.99 -25.82
CA PHE A 26 8.40 -6.50 -24.51
C PHE A 26 8.81 -7.96 -24.34
N ASN A 27 8.86 -8.40 -23.09
CA ASN A 27 8.95 -9.79 -22.71
C ASN A 27 8.22 -9.98 -21.37
N VAL A 28 7.78 -11.19 -21.09
CA VAL A 28 7.10 -11.52 -19.82
C VAL A 28 7.96 -12.53 -19.09
N LEU A 29 8.33 -12.19 -17.85
CA LEU A 29 9.00 -13.11 -16.92
C LEU A 29 7.99 -13.51 -15.85
N LEU A 30 7.61 -14.77 -15.84
CA LEU A 30 6.78 -15.34 -14.79
C LEU A 30 7.70 -15.88 -13.70
N PHE A 31 7.37 -15.65 -12.44
CA PHE A 31 8.15 -16.16 -11.32
C PHE A 31 7.26 -16.64 -10.17
N ALA A 32 7.72 -17.70 -9.51
CA ALA A 32 7.20 -18.27 -8.27
C ALA A 32 8.39 -18.91 -7.53
N GLY A 33 8.42 -20.24 -7.36
CA GLY A 33 9.63 -20.97 -6.92
C GLY A 33 10.68 -21.17 -8.03
N ALA A 34 10.36 -20.81 -9.27
CA ALA A 34 11.27 -20.74 -10.39
C ALA A 34 10.87 -19.56 -11.29
N SER A 35 11.67 -19.22 -12.30
CA SER A 35 11.32 -18.16 -13.25
C SER A 35 11.50 -18.58 -14.71
N GLN A 36 10.54 -18.16 -15.56
CA GLN A 36 10.49 -18.51 -16.98
C GLN A 36 10.11 -17.31 -17.83
N PHE A 37 10.87 -17.06 -18.91
CA PHE A 37 10.54 -16.06 -19.90
C PHE A 37 9.57 -16.59 -20.96
N LEU A 38 8.72 -15.72 -21.48
CA LEU A 38 7.89 -15.96 -22.67
C LEU A 38 8.74 -16.22 -23.92
N SER A 39 9.88 -15.54 -24.05
CA SER A 39 10.81 -15.68 -25.17
C SER A 39 12.26 -15.44 -24.75
N GLU A 40 13.21 -15.99 -25.50
CA GLU A 40 14.65 -15.79 -25.30
C GLU A 40 15.11 -14.36 -25.62
N GLN A 41 14.32 -13.61 -26.40
CA GLN A 41 14.57 -12.22 -26.75
C GLN A 41 13.30 -11.38 -26.58
N SER A 42 13.44 -10.06 -26.38
CA SER A 42 12.28 -9.18 -26.36
C SER A 42 11.62 -9.15 -27.73
N LEU A 43 10.31 -9.39 -27.76
CA LEU A 43 9.50 -9.46 -28.97
C LEU A 43 8.94 -8.08 -29.32
N PRO A 44 8.80 -7.73 -30.62
CA PRO A 44 8.07 -6.54 -31.03
C PRO A 44 6.60 -6.66 -30.63
N ALA A 45 5.98 -5.54 -30.25
CA ALA A 45 4.57 -5.46 -29.86
C ALA A 45 3.61 -5.55 -31.06
N THR A 46 3.71 -6.62 -31.84
CA THR A 46 2.75 -6.94 -32.91
C THR A 46 1.49 -7.60 -32.32
N PRO A 47 0.34 -7.53 -32.99
CA PRO A 47 -0.89 -8.17 -32.52
C PRO A 47 -0.70 -9.67 -32.21
N GLU A 48 0.10 -10.38 -32.99
CA GLU A 48 0.38 -11.82 -32.81
C GLU A 48 1.17 -12.08 -31.53
N ASN A 49 2.23 -11.30 -31.27
CA ASN A 49 3.05 -11.44 -30.08
C ASN A 49 2.29 -11.01 -28.82
N ILE A 50 1.49 -9.95 -28.90
CA ILE A 50 0.60 -9.50 -27.83
C ILE A 50 -0.38 -10.63 -27.47
N ASN A 51 -1.07 -11.20 -28.46
CA ASN A 51 -2.00 -12.31 -28.23
C ASN A 51 -1.30 -13.54 -27.61
N LYS A 52 -0.09 -13.88 -28.09
CA LYS A 52 0.72 -14.96 -27.49
C LYS A 52 1.03 -14.69 -26.02
N ALA A 53 1.39 -13.46 -25.66
CA ALA A 53 1.66 -13.08 -24.29
C ALA A 53 0.41 -13.12 -23.40
N ILE A 54 -0.72 -12.60 -23.91
CA ILE A 54 -2.01 -12.63 -23.24
C ILE A 54 -2.43 -14.07 -22.93
N GLN A 55 -2.31 -14.98 -23.91
CA GLN A 55 -2.60 -16.40 -23.71
C GLN A 55 -1.75 -16.99 -22.59
N VAL A 56 -0.43 -16.78 -22.62
CA VAL A 56 0.47 -17.27 -21.58
C VAL A 56 0.08 -16.73 -20.20
N ILE A 57 -0.27 -15.45 -20.10
CA ILE A 57 -0.74 -14.82 -18.85
C ILE A 57 -2.05 -15.45 -18.38
N ASP A 58 -3.02 -15.66 -19.27
CA ASP A 58 -4.33 -16.21 -18.91
C ASP A 58 -4.24 -17.67 -18.44
N TYR A 59 -3.35 -18.47 -19.01
CA TYR A 59 -3.10 -19.85 -18.59
C TYR A 59 -2.42 -19.99 -17.22
N GLN A 60 -1.80 -18.93 -16.70
CA GLN A 60 -1.12 -19.02 -15.41
C GLN A 60 -2.10 -19.27 -14.27
N ARG A 61 -1.75 -20.24 -13.44
CA ARG A 61 -2.40 -20.52 -12.15
C ARG A 61 -1.42 -20.20 -11.05
N GLY A 62 -1.95 -19.71 -9.94
CA GLY A 62 -1.12 -19.46 -8.76
C GLY A 62 -0.64 -20.73 -8.10
N GLY A 63 0.54 -20.68 -7.52
CA GLY A 63 1.12 -21.77 -6.75
C GLY A 63 2.63 -21.61 -6.57
N GLY A 64 3.21 -22.39 -5.66
CA GLY A 64 4.63 -22.35 -5.33
C GLY A 64 5.01 -21.24 -4.35
N GLY A 65 6.31 -21.15 -4.06
CA GLY A 65 6.89 -20.05 -3.28
C GLY A 65 7.05 -18.77 -4.11
N THR A 66 7.73 -17.77 -3.55
CA THR A 66 8.05 -16.53 -4.26
C THR A 66 9.54 -16.20 -4.13
N GLU A 67 10.28 -16.33 -5.21
CA GLU A 67 11.72 -16.00 -5.28
C GLU A 67 11.97 -14.75 -6.15
N LEU A 68 11.84 -13.57 -5.52
CA LEU A 68 11.98 -12.30 -6.24
C LEU A 68 13.43 -12.02 -6.65
N LEU A 69 14.40 -12.18 -5.74
CA LEU A 69 15.80 -11.84 -6.01
C LEU A 69 16.40 -12.63 -7.19
N PRO A 70 16.22 -13.97 -7.29
CA PRO A 70 16.64 -14.73 -8.47
C PRO A 70 15.95 -14.26 -9.75
N ALA A 71 14.64 -13.99 -9.70
CA ALA A 71 13.88 -13.48 -10.83
C ALA A 71 14.41 -12.11 -11.29
N LEU A 72 14.69 -11.18 -10.37
CA LEU A 72 15.26 -9.86 -10.66
C LEU A 72 16.64 -9.96 -11.31
N LYS A 73 17.54 -10.79 -10.75
CA LYS A 73 18.87 -11.01 -11.32
C LYS A 73 18.78 -11.56 -12.74
N ARG A 74 17.89 -12.54 -12.97
CA ARG A 74 17.65 -13.12 -14.30
C ARG A 74 17.05 -12.09 -15.27
N ALA A 75 16.08 -11.29 -14.82
CA ALA A 75 15.50 -10.19 -15.57
C ALA A 75 16.57 -9.18 -16.01
N LEU A 76 17.42 -8.73 -15.10
CA LEU A 76 18.47 -7.74 -15.39
C LEU A 76 19.57 -8.29 -16.29
N ALA A 77 19.98 -9.55 -16.12
CA ALA A 77 20.96 -10.23 -16.96
C ALA A 77 20.47 -10.44 -18.40
N PHE A 78 19.15 -10.42 -18.63
CA PHE A 78 18.58 -10.48 -19.97
C PHE A 78 19.12 -9.33 -20.84
N LYS A 79 19.54 -9.62 -22.07
CA LYS A 79 20.19 -8.62 -22.92
C LYS A 79 19.18 -7.52 -23.32
N GLY A 80 19.49 -6.27 -22.99
CA GLY A 80 18.70 -5.12 -23.42
C GLY A 80 18.76 -4.92 -24.94
N THR A 81 17.74 -4.26 -25.50
CA THR A 81 17.76 -3.82 -26.90
C THR A 81 18.40 -2.43 -26.99
N GLN A 82 19.40 -2.26 -27.85
CA GLN A 82 20.04 -0.95 -28.06
C GLN A 82 19.03 0.09 -28.55
N ALA A 83 19.23 1.36 -28.17
CA ALA A 83 18.36 2.49 -28.50
C ALA A 83 16.93 2.43 -27.90
N TYR A 84 16.67 1.53 -26.95
CA TYR A 84 15.44 1.51 -26.17
C TYR A 84 15.70 1.91 -24.71
N SER A 85 14.77 2.67 -24.12
CA SER A 85 14.66 2.79 -22.67
C SER A 85 14.11 1.48 -22.11
N ARG A 86 14.80 0.92 -21.12
CA ARG A 86 14.46 -0.39 -20.54
C ARG A 86 13.68 -0.19 -19.25
N SER A 87 12.50 -0.76 -19.16
CA SER A 87 11.64 -0.67 -17.97
C SER A 87 11.21 -2.07 -17.51
N PHE A 88 11.29 -2.32 -16.21
CA PHE A 88 10.75 -3.50 -15.55
C PHE A 88 9.54 -3.13 -14.72
N VAL A 89 8.49 -3.93 -14.85
CA VAL A 89 7.26 -3.80 -14.06
C VAL A 89 7.11 -5.08 -13.25
N ILE A 90 7.32 -4.95 -11.94
CA ILE A 90 7.22 -6.06 -10.98
C ILE A 90 5.80 -6.03 -10.44
N VAL A 91 5.05 -7.12 -10.62
CA VAL A 91 3.68 -7.25 -10.13
C VAL A 91 3.63 -8.38 -9.11
N THR A 92 3.15 -8.09 -7.90
CA THR A 92 3.11 -9.07 -6.80
C THR A 92 1.95 -8.80 -5.84
N ASP A 93 1.50 -9.83 -5.13
CA ASP A 93 0.57 -9.70 -3.99
C ASP A 93 1.26 -9.32 -2.68
N GLY A 94 2.59 -9.15 -2.68
CA GLY A 94 3.37 -8.71 -1.52
C GLY A 94 3.59 -9.79 -0.46
N TYR A 95 3.13 -11.03 -0.69
CA TYR A 95 3.51 -12.20 0.10
C TYR A 95 4.88 -12.72 -0.37
N VAL A 96 5.88 -11.83 -0.29
CA VAL A 96 7.23 -12.06 -0.79
C VAL A 96 8.20 -11.76 0.33
N THR A 97 9.08 -12.71 0.61
CA THR A 97 10.28 -12.41 1.39
C THR A 97 11.23 -11.68 0.46
N VAL A 98 11.51 -10.41 0.75
CA VAL A 98 12.48 -9.61 0.00
C VAL A 98 13.73 -9.47 0.83
N GLU A 99 14.84 -9.91 0.28
CA GLU A 99 16.15 -9.76 0.90
C GLU A 99 16.73 -8.37 0.62
N LYS A 100 17.65 -7.91 1.48
CA LYS A 100 18.34 -6.62 1.30
C LYS A 100 18.99 -6.53 -0.08
N GLU A 101 19.50 -7.65 -0.55
CA GLU A 101 20.20 -7.81 -1.81
C GLU A 101 19.29 -7.51 -3.02
N ALA A 102 17.96 -7.65 -2.90
CA ALA A 102 17.03 -7.22 -3.95
C ALA A 102 17.00 -5.69 -4.10
N PHE A 103 17.07 -4.95 -3.00
CA PHE A 103 17.17 -3.49 -3.04
C PHE A 103 18.50 -3.05 -3.64
N ASP A 104 19.60 -3.69 -3.24
CA ASP A 104 20.92 -3.42 -3.81
C ASP A 104 20.92 -3.65 -5.32
N VAL A 105 20.33 -4.74 -5.80
CA VAL A 105 20.21 -5.06 -7.23
C VAL A 105 19.42 -3.99 -7.98
N ILE A 106 18.26 -3.57 -7.46
CA ILE A 106 17.45 -2.51 -8.09
C ILE A 106 18.24 -1.20 -8.13
N ARG A 107 18.82 -0.80 -6.99
CA ARG A 107 19.54 0.46 -6.84
C ARG A 107 20.80 0.54 -7.71
N ASN A 108 21.55 -0.55 -7.80
CA ASN A 108 22.75 -0.63 -8.64
C ASN A 108 22.42 -0.72 -10.14
N SER A 109 21.18 -1.05 -10.49
CA SER A 109 20.71 -1.05 -11.88
C SER A 109 20.23 0.31 -12.39
N LEU A 110 20.16 1.34 -11.51
CA LEU A 110 19.78 2.70 -11.90
C LEU A 110 20.67 3.20 -13.05
N GLY A 111 20.03 3.79 -14.06
CA GLY A 111 20.68 4.25 -15.30
C GLY A 111 20.87 3.16 -16.37
N SER A 112 20.67 1.89 -16.04
CA SER A 112 20.61 0.78 -17.01
C SER A 112 19.19 0.26 -17.26
N ALA A 113 18.32 0.39 -16.25
CA ALA A 113 16.91 0.04 -16.33
C ALA A 113 16.08 0.86 -15.33
N ASN A 114 14.83 1.13 -15.69
CA ASN A 114 13.82 1.67 -14.80
C ASN A 114 13.07 0.51 -14.12
N MET A 115 12.71 0.69 -12.86
CA MET A 115 12.05 -0.35 -12.06
C MET A 115 10.78 0.22 -11.42
N PHE A 116 9.67 -0.48 -11.59
CA PHE A 116 8.36 -0.09 -11.05
C PHE A 116 7.74 -1.27 -10.33
N ALA A 117 7.21 -1.03 -9.14
CA ALA A 117 6.63 -2.06 -8.29
C ALA A 117 5.11 -1.86 -8.15
N PHE A 118 4.37 -2.93 -8.44
CA PHE A 118 2.94 -3.06 -8.25
C PHE A 118 2.65 -4.04 -7.13
N GLY A 119 1.98 -3.55 -6.10
CA GLY A 119 1.40 -4.33 -5.02
C GLY A 119 -0.10 -4.52 -5.23
N ILE A 120 -0.57 -5.76 -5.34
CA ILE A 120 -1.96 -6.08 -5.62
C ILE A 120 -2.57 -6.92 -4.51
N GLY A 121 -3.60 -6.41 -3.85
CA GLY A 121 -4.23 -7.10 -2.72
C GLY A 121 -4.53 -6.16 -1.58
N SER A 122 -5.49 -6.55 -0.74
CA SER A 122 -5.83 -5.83 0.50
C SER A 122 -4.74 -5.95 1.58
N SER A 123 -3.92 -7.00 1.53
CA SER A 123 -2.89 -7.32 2.54
C SER A 123 -1.46 -7.26 1.99
N VAL A 124 -1.23 -6.45 0.95
CA VAL A 124 0.11 -6.31 0.39
C VAL A 124 1.07 -5.69 1.41
N ASN A 125 2.29 -6.23 1.51
CA ASN A 125 3.34 -5.61 2.31
C ASN A 125 3.80 -4.29 1.66
N ARG A 126 3.19 -3.17 2.07
CA ARG A 126 3.49 -1.83 1.54
C ARG A 126 4.94 -1.42 1.75
N TYR A 127 5.56 -1.78 2.87
CA TYR A 127 6.96 -1.44 3.13
C TYR A 127 7.89 -1.99 2.03
N ILE A 128 7.61 -3.21 1.55
CA ILE A 128 8.38 -3.81 0.47
C ILE A 128 8.12 -3.11 -0.87
N ILE A 129 6.86 -2.86 -1.23
CA ILE A 129 6.50 -2.23 -2.51
C ILE A 129 7.01 -0.79 -2.59
N GLU A 130 6.79 -0.02 -1.52
CA GLU A 130 7.24 1.37 -1.41
C GLU A 130 8.77 1.45 -1.35
N GLY A 131 9.42 0.54 -0.63
CA GLY A 131 10.88 0.45 -0.58
C GLY A 131 11.49 0.13 -1.95
N MET A 132 10.97 -0.88 -2.67
CA MET A 132 11.40 -1.19 -4.04
C MET A 132 11.24 0.00 -4.99
N ALA A 133 10.10 0.69 -4.92
CA ALA A 133 9.85 1.88 -5.72
C ALA A 133 10.86 3.00 -5.38
N ARG A 134 11.13 3.23 -4.10
CA ARG A 134 12.07 4.25 -3.62
C ARG A 134 13.50 3.98 -4.06
N VAL A 135 14.00 2.74 -3.91
CA VAL A 135 15.36 2.40 -4.38
C VAL A 135 15.47 2.42 -5.91
N GLY A 136 14.36 2.21 -6.63
CA GLY A 136 14.23 2.37 -8.08
C GLY A 136 13.96 3.80 -8.55
N MET A 137 13.88 4.78 -7.62
CA MET A 137 13.53 6.18 -7.88
C MET A 137 12.21 6.32 -8.67
N GLY A 138 11.20 5.51 -8.35
CA GLY A 138 9.89 5.50 -8.99
C GLY A 138 8.75 5.59 -7.97
N GLU A 139 7.52 5.71 -8.47
CA GLU A 139 6.31 5.66 -7.64
C GLU A 139 5.88 4.21 -7.35
N PRO A 140 5.41 3.92 -6.12
CA PRO A 140 4.77 2.65 -5.83
C PRO A 140 3.32 2.65 -6.33
N PHE A 141 2.90 1.53 -6.93
CA PHE A 141 1.53 1.35 -7.36
C PHE A 141 0.88 0.28 -6.49
N VAL A 142 -0.10 0.67 -5.68
CA VAL A 142 -0.87 -0.27 -4.85
C VAL A 142 -2.31 -0.30 -5.33
N ILE A 143 -2.81 -1.51 -5.59
CA ILE A 143 -4.18 -1.80 -6.01
C ILE A 143 -4.79 -2.69 -4.92
N THR A 144 -5.69 -2.12 -4.13
CA THR A 144 -6.33 -2.84 -3.02
C THR A 144 -7.69 -3.41 -3.39
N LYS A 145 -8.32 -2.86 -4.43
CA LYS A 145 -9.65 -3.26 -4.90
C LYS A 145 -9.69 -3.40 -6.44
N PRO A 146 -10.56 -4.27 -6.99
CA PRO A 146 -10.66 -4.49 -8.45
C PRO A 146 -10.85 -3.22 -9.27
N GLU A 147 -11.73 -2.34 -8.80
CA GLU A 147 -12.14 -1.10 -9.46
C GLU A 147 -11.00 -0.08 -9.61
N GLU A 148 -9.95 -0.16 -8.77
CA GLU A 148 -8.78 0.71 -8.86
C GLU A 148 -7.84 0.31 -10.01
N GLY A 149 -7.89 -0.96 -10.43
CA GLY A 149 -6.97 -1.56 -11.39
C GLY A 149 -6.84 -0.79 -12.70
N PRO A 150 -7.94 -0.54 -13.44
CA PRO A 150 -7.91 0.19 -14.70
C PRO A 150 -7.32 1.60 -14.57
N GLY A 151 -7.73 2.37 -13.55
CA GLY A 151 -7.24 3.73 -13.34
C GLY A 151 -5.75 3.78 -12.99
N LYS A 152 -5.28 2.86 -12.15
CA LYS A 152 -3.85 2.73 -11.80
C LYS A 152 -3.01 2.29 -13.00
N ALA A 153 -3.51 1.38 -13.82
CA ALA A 153 -2.86 0.95 -15.06
C ALA A 153 -2.69 2.12 -16.03
N GLU A 154 -3.74 2.92 -16.22
CA GLU A 154 -3.71 4.09 -17.10
C GLU A 154 -2.74 5.17 -16.58
N LYS A 155 -2.78 5.47 -15.27
CA LYS A 155 -1.81 6.38 -14.64
C LYS A 155 -0.38 5.88 -14.88
N PHE A 156 -0.12 4.59 -14.67
CA PHE A 156 1.21 4.03 -14.88
C PHE A 156 1.63 4.06 -16.35
N ARG A 157 0.74 3.79 -17.29
CA ARG A 157 1.02 3.93 -18.72
C ARG A 157 1.49 5.34 -19.06
N LYS A 158 0.76 6.36 -18.62
CA LYS A 158 1.14 7.77 -18.80
C LYS A 158 2.48 8.10 -18.15
N TYR A 159 2.74 7.49 -17.00
CA TYR A 159 3.98 7.65 -16.26
C TYR A 159 5.21 7.14 -17.01
N ILE A 160 5.10 6.05 -17.79
CA ILE A 160 6.25 5.40 -18.45
C ILE A 160 6.35 5.59 -19.97
N GLN A 161 5.28 6.02 -20.64
CA GLN A 161 5.19 6.02 -22.11
C GLN A 161 6.21 6.92 -22.83
N PHE A 162 6.74 7.96 -22.17
CA PHE A 162 7.62 8.94 -22.80
C PHE A 162 8.94 9.12 -22.02
N PRO A 163 9.99 8.35 -22.37
CA PRO A 163 11.36 8.65 -21.96
C PRO A 163 11.86 9.92 -22.67
N VAL A 164 12.10 10.97 -21.90
CA VAL A 164 12.51 12.30 -22.40
C VAL A 164 14.03 12.44 -22.45
N LEU A 165 14.72 11.83 -21.48
CA LEU A 165 16.19 11.79 -21.41
C LEU A 165 16.62 10.42 -20.90
N THR A 166 17.39 9.69 -21.72
CA THR A 166 17.91 8.37 -21.37
C THR A 166 19.42 8.39 -21.19
N ARG A 167 19.96 7.37 -20.50
CA ARG A 167 21.41 7.23 -20.22
C ARG A 167 22.00 8.50 -19.57
N ALA A 168 21.22 9.10 -18.69
CA ALA A 168 21.60 10.34 -18.03
C ALA A 168 22.84 10.11 -17.15
N LYS A 169 23.79 11.04 -17.21
CA LYS A 169 25.00 11.05 -16.36
C LYS A 169 25.28 12.47 -15.90
N ALA A 170 25.65 12.63 -14.64
CA ALA A 170 26.14 13.89 -14.10
C ALA A 170 27.63 13.76 -13.80
N ASP A 171 28.42 14.60 -14.45
CA ASP A 171 29.84 14.80 -14.15
C ASP A 171 29.99 16.09 -13.34
N PHE A 172 30.55 15.99 -12.15
CA PHE A 172 30.73 17.11 -11.24
C PHE A 172 32.08 17.82 -11.44
N GLY A 173 32.99 17.28 -12.26
CA GLY A 173 34.31 17.86 -12.53
C GLY A 173 35.07 18.18 -11.24
N ASN A 174 35.48 19.44 -11.09
CA ASN A 174 36.22 19.93 -9.92
C ASN A 174 35.30 20.37 -8.75
N PHE A 175 33.99 20.14 -8.84
CA PHE A 175 33.08 20.46 -7.76
C PHE A 175 33.06 19.32 -6.74
N GLU A 176 33.63 19.55 -5.56
CA GLU A 176 33.75 18.55 -4.50
C GLU A 176 32.39 18.22 -3.88
N VAL A 177 31.74 17.19 -4.42
CA VAL A 177 30.46 16.66 -3.94
C VAL A 177 30.64 15.38 -3.14
N TYR A 178 29.75 15.17 -2.17
CA TYR A 178 29.63 13.94 -1.40
C TYR A 178 28.17 13.70 -1.04
N ASP A 179 27.84 12.49 -0.55
CA ASP A 179 26.47 12.12 -0.19
C ASP A 179 25.46 12.34 -1.34
N VAL A 180 25.87 12.13 -2.59
CA VAL A 180 25.04 12.33 -3.78
C VAL A 180 24.03 11.19 -3.94
N GLU A 181 22.78 11.57 -4.22
CA GLU A 181 21.63 10.70 -4.39
C GLU A 181 20.85 11.10 -5.65
N PRO A 182 20.40 10.14 -6.49
CA PRO A 182 20.75 8.71 -6.46
C PRO A 182 22.18 8.43 -6.96
N PRO A 183 22.77 7.25 -6.66
CA PRO A 183 24.11 6.86 -7.13
C PRO A 183 24.18 6.62 -8.64
N GLY A 184 23.05 6.31 -9.27
CA GLY A 184 22.88 6.25 -10.72
C GLY A 184 21.63 7.02 -11.12
N ILE A 185 21.69 7.74 -12.25
CA ILE A 185 20.58 8.58 -12.70
C ILE A 185 19.69 7.73 -13.62
N PRO A 186 18.44 7.41 -13.21
CA PRO A 186 17.52 6.69 -14.07
C PRO A 186 17.06 7.56 -15.25
N ASP A 187 16.34 6.96 -16.20
CA ASP A 187 15.80 7.73 -17.32
C ASP A 187 14.78 8.76 -16.84
N VAL A 188 14.82 9.98 -17.37
CA VAL A 188 13.80 10.99 -17.12
C VAL A 188 12.57 10.65 -17.97
N LEU A 189 11.43 10.45 -17.31
CA LEU A 189 10.15 10.18 -17.98
C LEU A 189 9.27 11.42 -17.90
N ALA A 190 8.32 11.59 -18.81
CA ALA A 190 7.50 12.80 -18.89
C ALA A 190 6.77 13.15 -17.58
N GLU A 191 6.28 12.15 -16.83
CA GLU A 191 5.64 12.35 -15.52
C GLU A 191 6.55 11.96 -14.33
N ARG A 192 7.85 11.72 -14.58
CA ARG A 192 8.83 11.38 -13.54
C ARG A 192 10.06 12.28 -13.64
N PRO A 193 10.09 13.42 -12.93
CA PRO A 193 11.30 14.19 -12.81
C PRO A 193 12.35 13.39 -12.01
N VAL A 194 13.61 13.49 -12.42
CA VAL A 194 14.72 12.93 -11.68
C VAL A 194 15.39 14.07 -10.92
N ILE A 195 15.43 13.93 -9.59
CA ILE A 195 16.07 14.94 -8.73
C ILE A 195 17.36 14.35 -8.19
N ILE A 196 18.46 15.08 -8.44
CA ILE A 196 19.78 14.75 -7.93
C ILE A 196 20.04 15.68 -6.76
N PHE A 197 20.13 15.12 -5.56
CA PHE A 197 20.50 15.85 -4.36
C PHE A 197 21.91 15.45 -3.94
N GLY A 198 22.65 16.37 -3.35
CA GLY A 198 23.98 16.08 -2.86
C GLY A 198 24.47 17.18 -1.95
N LYS A 199 25.57 16.91 -1.27
CA LYS A 199 26.28 17.87 -0.43
C LYS A 199 27.61 18.20 -1.08
N TRP A 200 28.17 19.33 -0.69
CA TRP A 200 29.46 19.78 -1.20
C TRP A 200 30.26 20.40 -0.07
N GLN A 201 31.56 20.50 -0.27
CA GLN A 201 32.51 21.07 0.70
C GLN A 201 33.46 22.05 0.01
N GLY A 202 34.05 22.96 0.80
CA GLY A 202 35.01 23.93 0.30
C GLY A 202 34.35 25.15 -0.36
N GLN A 203 34.87 25.58 -1.51
CA GLN A 203 34.33 26.69 -2.31
C GLN A 203 33.62 26.12 -3.55
N PRO A 204 32.46 26.68 -3.98
CA PRO A 204 31.75 26.18 -5.15
C PRO A 204 32.55 26.54 -6.41
N LYS A 205 33.34 25.61 -6.91
CA LYS A 205 34.18 25.76 -8.09
C LYS A 205 33.89 24.64 -9.08
N GLY A 206 34.08 24.93 -10.36
CA GLY A 206 33.89 23.96 -11.44
C GLY A 206 32.50 24.05 -12.09
N LYS A 207 32.17 23.01 -12.86
CA LYS A 207 30.95 22.94 -13.65
C LYS A 207 30.35 21.55 -13.51
N ILE A 208 29.03 21.48 -13.32
CA ILE A 208 28.27 20.24 -13.38
C ILE A 208 27.83 20.05 -14.83
N ARG A 209 28.23 18.95 -15.45
CA ARG A 209 27.84 18.58 -16.83
C ARG A 209 26.87 17.40 -16.77
N LEU A 210 25.61 17.68 -17.11
CA LEU A 210 24.58 16.66 -17.30
C LEU A 210 24.56 16.26 -18.78
N THR A 211 24.73 14.97 -19.04
CA THR A 211 24.69 14.39 -20.40
C THR A 211 23.62 13.32 -20.49
N GLY A 212 23.09 13.06 -21.68
CA GLY A 212 22.20 11.94 -21.96
C GLY A 212 21.78 11.90 -23.42
N ILE A 213 20.74 11.14 -23.74
CA ILE A 213 20.15 11.05 -25.08
C ILE A 213 18.69 11.49 -24.99
N SER A 214 18.31 12.53 -25.75
CA SER A 214 16.93 12.99 -25.89
C SER A 214 16.45 12.72 -27.31
N GLY A 215 15.50 11.80 -27.46
CA GLY A 215 15.15 11.24 -28.77
C GLY A 215 16.37 10.59 -29.43
N ASN A 216 16.79 11.13 -30.57
CA ASN A 216 17.96 10.64 -31.32
C ASN A 216 19.18 11.58 -31.20
N GLN A 217 19.13 12.58 -30.33
CA GLN A 217 20.18 13.58 -30.17
C GLN A 217 20.89 13.45 -28.83
N GLU A 218 22.19 13.74 -28.84
CA GLU A 218 22.94 13.91 -27.60
C GLU A 218 22.47 15.18 -26.89
N TYR A 219 22.19 15.05 -25.60
CA TYR A 219 21.83 16.15 -24.73
C TYR A 219 23.02 16.48 -23.83
N VAL A 220 23.38 17.75 -23.77
CA VAL A 220 24.40 18.26 -22.85
C VAL A 220 23.91 19.56 -22.22
N LYS A 221 23.88 19.61 -20.89
CA LYS A 221 23.65 20.83 -20.12
C LYS A 221 24.77 21.02 -19.13
N THR A 222 25.30 22.24 -19.09
CA THR A 222 26.34 22.61 -18.14
C THR A 222 25.82 23.68 -17.19
N VAL A 223 26.06 23.48 -15.90
CA VAL A 223 25.76 24.44 -14.83
C VAL A 223 27.08 24.86 -14.20
N ASP A 224 27.38 26.16 -14.27
CA ASP A 224 28.57 26.72 -13.64
C ASP A 224 28.27 27.04 -12.18
N VAL A 225 28.80 26.25 -11.25
CA VAL A 225 28.51 26.40 -9.82
C VAL A 225 29.24 27.60 -9.21
N SER A 226 30.29 28.11 -9.85
CA SER A 226 31.05 29.27 -9.37
C SER A 226 30.22 30.56 -9.39
N GLN A 227 29.18 30.60 -10.22
CA GLN A 227 28.26 31.72 -10.34
C GLN A 227 27.06 31.63 -9.38
N ILE A 228 26.92 30.52 -8.65
CA ILE A 228 25.76 30.25 -7.81
C ILE A 228 26.12 30.53 -6.35
N ARG A 229 25.29 31.32 -5.68
CA ARG A 229 25.39 31.57 -4.24
C ARG A 229 24.31 30.80 -3.48
N PRO A 230 24.60 30.27 -2.28
CA PRO A 230 23.56 29.79 -1.39
C PRO A 230 22.54 30.90 -1.11
N LEU A 231 21.25 30.57 -1.21
CA LEU A 231 20.17 31.50 -0.96
C LEU A 231 19.37 31.04 0.25
N ASP A 232 18.98 31.96 1.13
CA ASP A 232 18.21 31.63 2.33
C ASP A 232 16.84 31.02 2.02
N VAL A 233 16.23 31.40 0.88
CA VAL A 233 15.00 30.78 0.37
C VAL A 233 15.14 29.26 0.15
N ASN A 234 16.36 28.77 -0.04
CA ASN A 234 16.66 27.35 -0.25
C ASN A 234 16.98 26.60 1.05
N ALA A 235 16.68 27.17 2.23
CA ALA A 235 16.92 26.55 3.54
C ALA A 235 16.21 25.19 3.73
N ALA A 236 15.20 24.86 2.91
CA ALA A 236 14.54 23.57 2.94
C ALA A 236 15.35 22.42 2.30
N LEU A 237 16.29 22.71 1.38
CA LEU A 237 17.03 21.69 0.62
C LEU A 237 17.80 20.70 1.51
N PRO A 238 18.51 21.12 2.59
CA PRO A 238 19.21 20.19 3.48
C PRO A 238 18.24 19.21 4.16
N TYR A 239 17.03 19.66 4.51
CA TYR A 239 16.01 18.80 5.13
C TYR A 239 15.40 17.82 4.13
N LEU A 240 15.21 18.23 2.87
CA LEU A 240 14.74 17.33 1.81
C LEU A 240 15.75 16.21 1.56
N TRP A 241 17.04 16.55 1.46
CA TRP A 241 18.12 15.55 1.36
C TRP A 241 18.14 14.62 2.58
N ALA A 242 18.07 15.16 3.80
CA ALA A 242 18.12 14.36 5.02
C ALA A 242 16.91 13.42 5.15
N ARG A 243 15.69 13.90 4.82
CA ARG A 243 14.47 13.08 4.81
C ARG A 243 14.56 11.95 3.78
N HIS A 244 15.03 12.25 2.58
CA HIS A 244 15.23 11.23 1.54
C HIS A 244 16.22 10.16 2.01
N ARG A 245 17.37 10.57 2.57
CA ARG A 245 18.39 9.64 3.07
C ARG A 245 17.88 8.80 4.25
N ILE A 246 17.17 9.41 5.20
CA ILE A 246 16.54 8.69 6.32
C ILE A 246 15.53 7.66 5.80
N ALA A 247 14.62 8.06 4.90
CA ALA A 247 13.60 7.18 4.34
C ALA A 247 14.23 5.97 3.65
N LEU A 248 15.30 6.19 2.88
CA LEU A 248 16.05 5.11 2.23
C LEU A 248 16.64 4.14 3.27
N LEU A 249 17.39 4.65 4.25
CA LEU A 249 18.02 3.81 5.28
C LEU A 249 16.99 3.05 6.13
N SER A 250 15.86 3.67 6.42
CA SER A 250 14.73 3.05 7.11
C SER A 250 14.16 1.87 6.31
N ASP A 251 14.00 1.99 4.99
CA ASP A 251 13.53 0.85 4.18
C ASP A 251 14.49 -0.34 4.22
N TYR A 252 15.80 -0.07 4.16
CA TYR A 252 16.81 -1.11 4.31
C TYR A 252 16.72 -1.79 5.68
N ASN A 253 16.53 -1.02 6.75
CA ASN A 253 16.38 -1.55 8.12
C ASN A 253 15.10 -2.35 8.33
N ASN A 254 14.01 -1.99 7.64
CA ASN A 254 12.75 -2.73 7.69
C ASN A 254 12.87 -4.14 7.08
N ILE A 255 13.78 -4.34 6.12
CA ILE A 255 14.09 -5.68 5.58
C ILE A 255 15.03 -6.42 6.52
N ARG A 256 16.17 -5.81 6.82
CA ARG A 256 17.20 -6.40 7.67
C ARG A 256 17.84 -5.30 8.48
N ARG A 257 17.54 -5.29 9.79
CA ARG A 257 18.09 -4.32 10.73
C ARG A 257 19.62 -4.32 10.65
N ASP A 258 20.18 -3.12 10.48
CA ASP A 258 21.60 -2.86 10.43
C ASP A 258 21.93 -1.74 11.41
N ASP A 259 22.83 -2.01 12.37
CA ASP A 259 23.18 -1.05 13.41
C ASP A 259 23.90 0.19 12.86
N GLY A 260 24.60 0.06 11.73
CA GLY A 260 25.21 1.18 11.02
C GLY A 260 24.14 2.13 10.48
N ASN A 261 23.12 1.60 9.81
CA ASN A 261 21.97 2.36 9.36
C ASN A 261 21.22 2.99 10.54
N THR A 262 21.00 2.27 11.64
CA THR A 262 20.34 2.81 12.84
C THR A 262 21.10 4.00 13.41
N LYS A 263 22.43 3.90 13.54
CA LYS A 263 23.29 4.99 13.99
C LYS A 263 23.21 6.19 13.05
N GLU A 264 23.23 5.95 11.73
CA GLU A 264 23.17 7.02 10.73
C GLU A 264 21.81 7.73 10.71
N ILE A 265 20.70 6.98 10.79
CA ILE A 265 19.34 7.55 10.91
C ILE A 265 19.25 8.42 12.16
N THR A 266 19.74 7.92 13.31
CA THR A 266 19.76 8.67 14.57
C THR A 266 20.58 9.96 14.43
N ARG A 267 21.78 9.86 13.85
CA ARG A 267 22.68 11.00 13.64
C ARG A 267 22.05 12.06 12.73
N LEU A 268 21.40 11.65 11.64
CA LEU A 268 20.69 12.55 10.73
C LEU A 268 19.46 13.17 11.42
N GLY A 269 18.69 12.38 12.17
CA GLY A 269 17.56 12.85 12.97
C GLY A 269 17.96 13.96 13.94
N LEU A 270 19.04 13.76 14.69
CA LEU A 270 19.57 14.77 15.62
C LEU A 270 20.15 15.98 14.90
N LYS A 271 20.99 15.78 13.88
CA LYS A 271 21.66 16.87 13.14
C LYS A 271 20.67 17.83 12.48
N TYR A 272 19.58 17.29 11.92
CA TYR A 272 18.59 18.06 11.19
C TYR A 272 17.31 18.32 11.99
N ASN A 273 17.26 17.98 13.29
CA ASN A 273 16.06 18.10 14.11
C ASN A 273 14.84 17.44 13.43
N LEU A 274 14.97 16.19 13.00
CA LEU A 274 13.93 15.40 12.37
C LEU A 274 13.48 14.28 13.31
N LEU A 275 12.16 14.09 13.40
CA LEU A 275 11.57 12.91 14.04
C LEU A 275 11.83 11.69 13.15
N THR A 276 12.36 10.64 13.75
CA THR A 276 12.67 9.35 13.13
C THR A 276 12.21 8.23 14.06
N GLU A 277 12.29 6.98 13.61
CA GLU A 277 12.04 5.81 14.47
C GLU A 277 12.96 5.77 15.72
N TYR A 278 14.10 6.47 15.67
CA TYR A 278 15.13 6.46 16.74
C TYR A 278 15.31 7.82 17.43
N THR A 279 14.46 8.81 17.15
CA THR A 279 14.51 10.13 17.79
C THR A 279 13.12 10.52 18.30
N SER A 280 13.05 11.42 19.27
CA SER A 280 11.79 11.93 19.83
C SER A 280 11.95 13.37 20.24
N PHE A 281 10.91 14.19 20.01
CA PHE A 281 10.84 15.53 20.58
C PHE A 281 10.29 15.44 21.99
N VAL A 282 11.06 15.92 22.96
CA VAL A 282 10.65 15.95 24.37
C VAL A 282 10.36 17.41 24.73
N ALA A 283 9.10 17.71 25.04
CA ALA A 283 8.72 18.98 25.64
C ALA A 283 8.98 18.91 27.15
N ILE A 284 9.83 19.79 27.65
CA ILE A 284 10.12 19.92 29.08
C ILE A 284 9.26 21.08 29.62
N ASP A 285 8.36 20.75 30.55
CA ASP A 285 7.52 21.72 31.25
C ASP A 285 8.13 22.05 32.61
N THR A 286 7.91 23.27 33.10
CA THR A 286 8.39 23.73 34.42
C THR A 286 7.61 23.10 35.57
N VAL A 287 6.39 22.60 35.31
CA VAL A 287 5.57 21.93 36.32
C VAL A 287 5.93 20.45 36.41
N VAL A 288 6.62 20.08 37.50
CA VAL A 288 6.91 18.68 37.82
C VAL A 288 5.61 17.95 38.17
N ARG A 289 5.01 17.25 37.21
CA ARG A 289 3.82 16.38 37.42
C ARG A 289 4.13 15.14 38.26
N ARG A 290 5.38 14.68 38.24
CA ARG A 290 5.86 13.50 38.98
C ARG A 290 6.57 13.92 40.27
N LYS A 291 5.81 14.38 41.28
CA LYS A 291 6.39 14.79 42.58
C LYS A 291 6.87 13.62 43.44
N ASP A 292 6.34 12.42 43.23
CA ASP A 292 6.56 11.22 44.06
C ASP A 292 7.29 10.06 43.32
N GLY A 293 7.78 10.31 42.11
CA GLY A 293 8.50 9.31 41.31
C GLY A 293 7.61 8.26 40.61
N LYS A 294 6.29 8.24 40.84
CA LYS A 294 5.40 7.20 40.30
C LYS A 294 5.00 7.46 38.85
N VAL A 295 4.99 6.40 38.03
CA VAL A 295 4.60 6.46 36.61
C VAL A 295 3.17 5.95 36.46
N THR A 296 2.28 6.77 35.92
CA THR A 296 0.98 6.29 35.46
C THR A 296 1.15 5.71 34.05
N THR A 297 1.12 4.39 33.94
CA THR A 297 1.09 3.73 32.62
C THR A 297 -0.34 3.77 32.11
N VAL A 298 -0.58 4.49 31.01
CA VAL A 298 -1.88 4.47 30.32
C VAL A 298 -1.79 3.43 29.21
N LYS A 299 -2.59 2.36 29.32
CA LYS A 299 -2.69 1.36 28.27
C LYS A 299 -3.63 1.89 27.20
N GLN A 300 -3.08 2.42 26.11
CA GLN A 300 -3.88 2.88 24.98
C GLN A 300 -4.21 1.69 24.08
N PRO A 301 -5.49 1.30 23.93
CA PRO A 301 -5.86 0.22 23.03
C PRO A 301 -5.59 0.64 21.58
N LEU A 302 -4.90 -0.21 20.82
CA LEU A 302 -4.82 -0.08 19.37
C LEU A 302 -6.16 -0.59 18.79
N PRO A 303 -6.91 0.24 18.04
CA PRO A 303 -8.12 -0.24 17.40
C PRO A 303 -7.77 -1.34 16.39
N LEU A 304 -8.61 -2.36 16.29
CA LEU A 304 -8.48 -3.38 15.25
C LEU A 304 -8.78 -2.76 13.87
N PRO A 305 -8.07 -3.19 12.81
CA PRO A 305 -8.42 -2.78 11.46
C PRO A 305 -9.87 -3.16 11.14
N GLU A 306 -10.54 -2.33 10.36
CA GLU A 306 -11.93 -2.54 9.96
C GLU A 306 -12.11 -3.92 9.29
N GLY A 307 -13.09 -4.69 9.76
CA GLY A 307 -13.38 -6.04 9.24
C GLY A 307 -12.52 -7.17 9.82
N VAL A 308 -11.59 -6.89 10.72
CA VAL A 308 -10.79 -7.91 11.42
C VAL A 308 -11.48 -8.32 12.71
N SER A 309 -11.74 -9.62 12.86
CA SER A 309 -12.34 -10.18 14.09
C SER A 309 -11.37 -10.12 15.26
N ASP A 310 -11.89 -9.91 16.47
CA ASP A 310 -11.15 -9.95 17.74
C ASP A 310 -10.35 -11.25 17.95
N TYR A 311 -10.74 -12.35 17.28
CA TYR A 311 -10.00 -13.62 17.29
C TYR A 311 -8.64 -13.56 16.57
N ALA A 312 -8.38 -12.52 15.79
CA ALA A 312 -7.09 -12.32 15.12
C ALA A 312 -5.98 -11.89 16.09
N VAL A 313 -6.32 -11.47 17.30
CA VAL A 313 -5.36 -11.19 18.37
C VAL A 313 -5.21 -12.45 19.21
N GLY A 314 -4.13 -13.20 18.97
CA GLY A 314 -3.85 -14.43 19.71
C GLY A 314 -3.88 -14.20 21.23
N GLN A 315 -4.77 -14.90 21.94
CA GLN A 315 -4.80 -14.83 23.39
C GLN A 315 -3.52 -15.46 23.97
N PRO A 316 -2.88 -14.84 24.98
CA PRO A 316 -1.78 -15.48 25.68
C PRO A 316 -2.33 -16.65 26.49
N VAL A 317 -1.90 -17.87 26.14
CA VAL A 317 -2.23 -19.08 26.90
C VAL A 317 -1.69 -18.92 28.33
N MET A 318 -2.58 -18.78 29.31
CA MET A 318 -2.20 -18.85 30.73
C MET A 318 -1.66 -20.25 31.03
N ARG A 319 -0.34 -20.39 31.15
CA ARG A 319 0.26 -21.53 31.84
C ARG A 319 0.14 -21.34 33.34
N SER A 320 -0.94 -21.81 33.94
CA SER A 320 -1.06 -21.91 35.40
C SER A 320 -1.35 -23.34 35.86
N ALA A 321 -0.41 -23.85 36.65
CA ALA A 321 -0.57 -24.82 37.73
C ALA A 321 -0.84 -26.30 37.39
N VAL A 322 0.24 -27.05 37.17
CA VAL A 322 0.35 -28.41 37.74
C VAL A 322 1.70 -28.53 38.44
N ARG A 323 1.74 -28.13 39.72
CA ARG A 323 2.80 -28.54 40.65
C ARG A 323 2.16 -28.94 41.95
N ARG A 324 1.92 -30.25 42.12
CA ARG A 324 1.98 -31.00 43.38
C ARG A 324 1.42 -32.41 43.18
N LEU A 325 2.28 -33.42 43.26
CA LEU A 325 2.20 -34.55 44.21
C LEU A 325 2.94 -35.78 43.64
N SER A 326 4.19 -35.96 44.07
CA SER A 326 4.67 -37.25 44.56
C SER A 326 5.95 -37.03 45.36
N LYS A 327 5.80 -37.16 46.69
CA LYS A 327 6.91 -37.24 47.64
C LYS A 327 7.51 -38.65 47.54
N SER A 328 8.83 -38.68 47.74
CA SER A 328 9.57 -39.72 48.46
C SER A 328 9.57 -41.14 47.87
N ILE A 329 10.74 -41.58 47.41
CA ILE A 329 11.51 -42.69 48.00
C ILE A 329 12.93 -42.64 47.38
N ARG A 330 13.96 -42.60 48.22
CA ARG A 330 15.35 -42.97 47.87
C ARG A 330 15.61 -44.36 48.44
N PRO A 331 16.40 -45.20 47.75
CA PRO A 331 17.53 -45.84 48.44
C PRO A 331 18.79 -45.87 47.52
N PRO A 332 19.89 -46.55 47.88
CA PRO A 332 21.13 -45.94 48.38
C PRO A 332 22.30 -46.02 47.37
N ALA A 333 23.42 -45.39 47.73
CA ALA A 333 24.68 -45.41 46.99
C ALA A 333 25.69 -46.39 47.60
N VAL A 334 26.40 -47.17 46.77
CA VAL A 334 27.75 -47.73 47.04
C VAL A 334 28.47 -48.05 45.70
N PRO A 335 29.81 -48.23 45.65
CA PRO A 335 30.67 -47.44 44.77
C PRO A 335 31.54 -48.31 43.82
N GLY A 336 32.18 -47.70 42.82
CA GLY A 336 33.32 -48.34 42.16
C GLY A 336 33.60 -47.89 40.73
N GLY A 337 34.65 -47.08 40.59
CA GLY A 337 35.75 -47.38 39.66
C GLY A 337 35.53 -47.26 38.14
N ARG A 338 35.97 -46.11 37.63
CA ARG A 338 36.75 -45.90 36.39
C ARG A 338 36.26 -46.53 35.06
N GLY A 339 35.89 -45.66 34.13
CA GLY A 339 35.93 -45.93 32.70
C GLY A 339 35.43 -44.75 31.88
N ILE A 340 36.35 -44.01 31.26
CA ILE A 340 36.06 -42.94 30.30
C ILE A 340 35.68 -43.60 28.97
N ALA A 341 34.51 -43.30 28.42
CA ALA A 341 34.23 -43.29 26.98
C ALA A 341 32.89 -42.59 26.72
N MET A 342 32.90 -41.52 25.92
CA MET A 342 31.69 -41.00 25.26
C MET A 342 31.26 -41.97 24.15
N PRO A 343 29.95 -42.15 23.96
CA PRO A 343 29.44 -42.33 22.61
C PRO A 343 28.20 -41.48 22.28
N LEU A 344 28.05 -41.28 20.98
CA LEU A 344 26.93 -40.74 20.22
C LEU A 344 25.58 -41.32 20.66
N ILE A 345 24.53 -40.48 20.64
CA ILE A 345 23.14 -40.93 20.75
C ILE A 345 22.33 -40.29 19.60
N GLU A 346 21.85 -41.16 18.72
CA GLU A 346 20.64 -40.98 17.92
C GLU A 346 19.43 -40.83 18.84
N SER A 347 18.49 -39.94 18.53
CA SER A 347 17.12 -40.09 19.03
C SER A 347 16.11 -39.78 17.95
N GLU A 348 15.44 -40.84 17.49
CA GLU A 348 14.10 -40.82 16.94
C GLU A 348 13.14 -40.10 17.91
N MET A 349 12.21 -39.31 17.36
CA MET A 349 10.98 -38.95 18.07
C MET A 349 9.78 -39.19 17.17
N ALA A 350 8.92 -40.07 17.68
CA ALA A 350 7.70 -40.59 17.10
C ALA A 350 6.57 -39.55 17.04
N VAL A 351 5.73 -39.73 16.03
CA VAL A 351 4.46 -39.02 15.78
C VAL A 351 3.35 -39.56 16.70
N PRO A 352 2.50 -38.72 17.31
CA PRO A 352 1.35 -39.20 18.09
C PRO A 352 0.17 -39.60 17.17
N PRO A 353 -0.67 -40.58 17.57
CA PRO A 353 -1.77 -41.10 16.77
C PRO A 353 -3.03 -40.19 16.80
N PRO A 354 -3.95 -40.32 15.82
CA PRO A 354 -5.16 -39.51 15.74
C PRO A 354 -6.29 -40.07 16.64
N GLU A 355 -7.09 -39.16 17.20
CA GLU A 355 -8.31 -39.47 17.97
C GLU A 355 -9.51 -39.86 17.08
N PRO A 356 -10.52 -40.59 17.63
CA PRO A 356 -11.53 -41.29 16.84
C PRO A 356 -12.72 -40.42 16.42
N LYS A 357 -13.34 -40.82 15.30
CA LYS A 357 -14.58 -40.25 14.75
C LYS A 357 -15.79 -40.80 15.52
N GLU A 358 -16.60 -39.91 16.08
CA GLU A 358 -17.98 -40.24 16.48
C GLU A 358 -18.93 -40.11 15.27
N GLU A 359 -19.65 -41.20 15.00
CA GLU A 359 -20.84 -41.23 14.15
C GLU A 359 -21.99 -40.51 14.86
N ARG A 360 -22.71 -39.65 14.13
CA ARG A 360 -24.06 -39.22 14.51
C ARG A 360 -25.04 -39.42 13.38
N GLU A 361 -26.21 -39.87 13.80
CA GLU A 361 -27.29 -40.48 13.07
C GLU A 361 -27.97 -39.57 12.03
N LYS A 362 -28.52 -40.23 11.01
CA LYS A 362 -29.47 -39.64 10.06
C LYS A 362 -30.76 -39.28 10.78
N VAL A 363 -31.07 -37.99 10.86
CA VAL A 363 -32.45 -37.51 11.00
C VAL A 363 -32.86 -36.92 9.66
N VAL A 364 -33.77 -37.64 9.00
CA VAL A 364 -34.54 -37.14 7.86
C VAL A 364 -35.61 -36.21 8.42
N SER A 365 -35.52 -34.92 8.12
CA SER A 365 -36.66 -34.01 8.17
C SER A 365 -36.79 -33.33 6.81
N THR A 366 -37.83 -33.75 6.11
CA THR A 366 -38.38 -33.12 4.91
C THR A 366 -38.84 -31.70 5.23
N ASP A 367 -38.18 -30.70 4.67
CA ASP A 367 -38.86 -29.46 4.26
C ASP A 367 -38.07 -28.77 3.14
N GLU A 368 -38.49 -29.05 1.90
CA GLU A 368 -38.13 -28.27 0.74
C GLU A 368 -38.88 -26.94 0.80
N THR A 369 -38.27 -25.92 1.42
CA THR A 369 -38.67 -24.53 1.19
C THR A 369 -37.48 -23.69 0.73
N LEU A 370 -37.57 -23.27 -0.53
CA LEU A 370 -36.72 -22.33 -1.24
C LEU A 370 -36.09 -21.24 -0.33
N MET A 371 -34.81 -21.39 0.01
CA MET A 371 -34.00 -20.27 0.50
C MET A 371 -33.79 -19.27 -0.65
N LYS A 372 -34.63 -18.23 -0.69
CA LYS A 372 -34.40 -17.04 -1.51
C LYS A 372 -33.05 -16.40 -1.12
N PRO A 373 -32.23 -15.92 -2.06
CA PRO A 373 -30.99 -15.23 -1.76
C PRO A 373 -31.27 -14.00 -0.90
N ARG A 374 -30.53 -13.82 0.21
CA ARG A 374 -30.53 -12.57 0.98
C ARG A 374 -29.87 -11.49 0.12
N ILE A 375 -30.69 -10.72 -0.58
CA ILE A 375 -30.25 -9.53 -1.33
C ILE A 375 -29.74 -8.51 -0.30
N LYS A 376 -28.44 -8.22 -0.33
CA LYS A 376 -27.83 -7.16 0.48
C LYS A 376 -27.84 -5.86 -0.32
N GLY A 377 -28.72 -4.94 0.05
CA GLY A 377 -28.59 -3.53 -0.34
C GLY A 377 -27.76 -2.79 0.69
N LEU A 378 -26.71 -2.11 0.24
CA LEU A 378 -25.89 -1.25 1.09
C LEU A 378 -26.14 0.20 0.66
N VAL A 379 -26.50 1.06 1.61
CA VAL A 379 -26.52 2.51 1.39
C VAL A 379 -25.26 3.08 2.03
N ARG A 380 -24.41 3.70 1.21
CA ARG A 380 -23.22 4.41 1.68
C ARG A 380 -23.51 5.91 1.71
N ASP A 381 -23.21 6.50 2.85
CA ASP A 381 -23.12 7.95 3.02
C ASP A 381 -21.84 8.43 2.32
N VAL A 382 -21.96 9.38 1.41
CA VAL A 382 -20.83 10.06 0.79
C VAL A 382 -20.64 11.40 1.50
N SER A 383 -20.18 11.34 2.74
CA SER A 383 -20.14 12.50 3.65
C SER A 383 -19.10 13.57 3.29
N ASP A 384 -18.37 13.43 2.18
CA ASP A 384 -17.29 14.34 1.83
C ASP A 384 -17.77 15.57 1.01
N GLN A 385 -19.08 15.68 0.73
CA GLN A 385 -19.69 16.79 -0.03
C GLN A 385 -21.06 17.23 0.53
N ILE A 386 -21.24 17.32 1.84
CA ILE A 386 -22.47 17.91 2.41
C ILE A 386 -22.39 19.42 2.21
N LYS A 387 -23.38 20.02 1.54
CA LYS A 387 -23.51 21.49 1.48
C LYS A 387 -24.58 21.92 2.45
N VAL A 388 -24.19 22.70 3.44
CA VAL A 388 -25.07 23.20 4.50
C VAL A 388 -25.10 24.73 4.41
N SER A 389 -26.27 25.33 4.60
CA SER A 389 -26.39 26.78 4.74
C SER A 389 -25.53 27.30 5.92
N GLU A 390 -24.91 28.47 5.77
CA GLU A 390 -23.96 29.04 6.76
C GLU A 390 -24.53 29.19 8.18
N ASN A 391 -25.87 29.19 8.32
CA ASN A 391 -26.60 29.27 9.59
C ASN A 391 -26.79 27.91 10.29
N LEU A 392 -26.19 26.83 9.79
CA LEU A 392 -26.21 25.48 10.38
C LEU A 392 -24.79 24.92 10.52
N SER A 393 -24.53 24.21 11.62
CA SER A 393 -23.25 23.54 11.84
C SER A 393 -23.13 22.27 11.01
N GLU A 394 -22.17 22.24 10.09
CA GLU A 394 -21.88 21.09 9.22
C GLU A 394 -21.62 19.81 10.03
N GLN A 395 -20.88 19.92 11.14
CA GLN A 395 -20.57 18.78 12.01
C GLN A 395 -21.80 18.20 12.71
N GLU A 396 -22.76 19.03 13.11
CA GLU A 396 -23.98 18.58 13.78
C GLU A 396 -24.95 17.92 12.79
N VAL A 397 -25.05 18.50 11.59
CA VAL A 397 -25.81 17.92 10.47
C VAL A 397 -25.23 16.56 10.08
N GLN A 398 -23.91 16.45 9.93
CA GLN A 398 -23.24 15.18 9.58
C GLN A 398 -23.52 14.09 10.62
N ARG A 399 -23.46 14.41 11.91
CA ARG A 399 -23.78 13.44 12.99
C ARG A 399 -25.24 12.98 12.96
N LEU A 400 -26.16 13.88 12.62
CA LEU A 400 -27.59 13.55 12.47
C LEU A 400 -27.80 12.60 11.29
N LEU A 401 -27.22 12.91 10.14
CA LEU A 401 -27.33 12.09 8.93
C LEU A 401 -26.77 10.68 9.14
N GLN A 402 -25.59 10.56 9.78
CA GLN A 402 -24.99 9.27 10.13
C GLN A 402 -25.87 8.44 11.09
N ARG A 403 -26.60 9.09 12.00
CA ARG A 403 -27.49 8.40 12.94
C ARG A 403 -28.70 7.79 12.24
N HIS A 404 -29.25 8.50 11.26
CA HIS A 404 -30.47 8.09 10.57
C HIS A 404 -30.23 7.32 9.25
N LEU A 405 -28.96 7.11 8.85
CA LEU A 405 -28.60 6.37 7.63
C LEU A 405 -29.24 4.97 7.54
N LYS A 406 -29.39 4.28 8.68
CA LYS A 406 -30.00 2.94 8.74
C LYS A 406 -31.49 2.93 8.33
N GLU A 407 -32.19 4.04 8.52
CA GLU A 407 -33.61 4.18 8.14
C GLU A 407 -33.73 4.27 6.61
N ILE A 408 -32.80 4.97 5.95
CA ILE A 408 -32.74 5.02 4.49
C ILE A 408 -32.31 3.67 3.91
N GLU A 409 -31.35 2.99 4.56
CA GLU A 409 -30.95 1.63 4.16
C GLU A 409 -32.14 0.65 4.24
N HIS A 410 -33.02 0.82 5.22
CA HIS A 410 -34.25 0.04 5.32
C HIS A 410 -35.17 0.27 4.11
N CYS A 411 -35.39 1.52 3.70
CA CYS A 411 -36.16 1.85 2.49
C CYS A 411 -35.58 1.19 1.24
N PHE A 412 -34.25 1.21 1.07
CA PHE A 412 -33.59 0.60 -0.09
C PHE A 412 -33.68 -0.92 -0.11
N ARG A 413 -33.52 -1.58 1.05
CA ARG A 413 -33.66 -3.05 1.14
C ARG A 413 -35.07 -3.52 0.84
N GLN A 414 -36.10 -2.73 1.13
CA GLN A 414 -37.48 -3.06 0.79
C GLN A 414 -37.72 -3.04 -0.72
N THR A 415 -37.10 -2.12 -1.46
CA THR A 415 -37.28 -2.00 -2.91
C THR A 415 -36.43 -2.97 -3.71
N LEU A 416 -35.28 -3.40 -3.18
CA LEU A 416 -34.42 -4.43 -3.78
C LEU A 416 -35.06 -5.81 -3.92
N GLN A 417 -36.16 -6.07 -3.20
CA GLN A 417 -36.95 -7.30 -3.40
C GLN A 417 -37.73 -7.29 -4.71
N LYS A 418 -38.00 -6.11 -5.29
CA LYS A 418 -38.79 -5.93 -6.52
C LYS A 418 -37.90 -5.61 -7.73
N GLU A 419 -36.85 -4.80 -7.56
CA GLU A 419 -35.96 -4.39 -8.64
C GLU A 419 -34.51 -4.28 -8.13
N SER A 420 -33.55 -4.78 -8.92
CA SER A 420 -32.13 -4.55 -8.63
C SER A 420 -31.70 -3.19 -9.19
N GLY A 421 -31.04 -2.36 -8.39
CA GLY A 421 -30.64 -1.03 -8.82
C GLY A 421 -29.47 -0.47 -8.02
N ARG A 422 -28.58 0.25 -8.69
CA ARG A 422 -27.48 1.03 -8.09
C ARG A 422 -27.49 2.44 -8.64
N GLY A 423 -27.14 3.42 -7.83
CA GLY A 423 -27.04 4.81 -8.28
C GLY A 423 -26.79 5.80 -7.16
N GLU A 424 -26.57 7.05 -7.55
CA GLU A 424 -26.37 8.18 -6.64
C GLU A 424 -27.61 9.08 -6.61
N ALA A 425 -28.09 9.43 -5.42
CA ALA A 425 -29.19 10.38 -5.24
C ALA A 425 -28.72 11.55 -4.40
N VAL A 426 -29.05 12.76 -4.86
CA VAL A 426 -28.78 14.00 -4.13
C VAL A 426 -30.11 14.55 -3.62
N LEU A 427 -30.25 14.66 -2.30
CA LEU A 427 -31.41 15.21 -1.63
C LEU A 427 -31.14 16.66 -1.21
N LYS A 428 -32.08 17.54 -1.51
CA LYS A 428 -32.15 18.89 -0.96
C LYS A 428 -33.26 18.96 0.08
N ILE A 429 -32.90 19.28 1.31
CA ILE A 429 -33.79 19.34 2.47
C ILE A 429 -33.87 20.80 2.91
N VAL A 430 -35.09 21.31 3.10
CA VAL A 430 -35.35 22.67 3.59
C VAL A 430 -35.87 22.60 5.02
N ILE A 431 -35.26 23.35 5.92
CA ILE A 431 -35.46 23.28 7.37
C ILE A 431 -35.95 24.65 7.85
N ASP A 432 -36.99 24.67 8.69
CA ASP A 432 -37.52 25.91 9.27
C ASP A 432 -36.72 26.42 10.48
N ALA A 433 -37.17 27.55 11.03
CA ALA A 433 -36.60 28.18 12.21
C ALA A 433 -36.66 27.33 13.49
N ALA A 434 -37.45 26.25 13.51
CA ALA A 434 -37.58 25.32 14.63
C ALA A 434 -36.80 24.01 14.43
N GLY A 435 -36.07 23.87 13.31
CA GLY A 435 -35.34 22.66 12.97
C GLY A 435 -36.22 21.56 12.34
N GLN A 436 -37.44 21.88 11.89
CA GLN A 436 -38.34 20.93 11.24
C GLN A 436 -38.16 20.96 9.72
N VAL A 437 -38.28 19.78 9.10
CA VAL A 437 -38.18 19.64 7.65
C VAL A 437 -39.49 20.09 6.98
N THR A 438 -39.42 21.09 6.12
CA THR A 438 -40.58 21.68 5.43
C THR A 438 -40.71 21.24 3.97
N ASP A 439 -39.59 21.06 3.27
CA ASP A 439 -39.55 20.62 1.87
C ASP A 439 -38.38 19.64 1.63
N ILE A 440 -38.58 18.67 0.75
CA ILE A 440 -37.59 17.66 0.37
C ILE A 440 -37.67 17.45 -1.14
N LYS A 441 -36.54 17.62 -1.84
CA LYS A 441 -36.45 17.42 -3.29
C LYS A 441 -35.26 16.54 -3.66
N PHE A 442 -35.47 15.62 -4.58
CA PHE A 442 -34.37 14.91 -5.23
C PHE A 442 -33.83 15.77 -6.38
N ILE A 443 -32.59 16.24 -6.27
CA ILE A 443 -31.88 16.95 -7.34
C ILE A 443 -31.45 15.96 -8.43
N SER A 444 -31.02 14.77 -8.02
CA SER A 444 -30.77 13.62 -8.89
C SER A 444 -31.41 12.38 -8.29
N ALA A 445 -32.03 11.54 -9.13
CA ALA A 445 -32.58 10.27 -8.70
C ALA A 445 -31.63 9.13 -9.10
N ALA A 446 -31.11 8.41 -8.11
CA ALA A 446 -30.30 7.20 -8.32
C ALA A 446 -31.03 6.13 -9.13
N LEU A 447 -32.34 6.03 -8.91
CA LEU A 447 -33.22 5.00 -9.43
C LEU A 447 -34.54 5.68 -9.79
N LYS A 448 -35.11 5.37 -10.96
CA LYS A 448 -36.48 5.80 -11.33
C LYS A 448 -37.54 4.99 -10.56
N ASN A 449 -37.36 4.85 -9.25
CA ASN A 449 -38.18 4.02 -8.38
C ASN A 449 -38.96 4.93 -7.42
N GLU A 450 -40.25 5.11 -7.70
CA GLU A 450 -41.14 5.99 -6.93
C GLU A 450 -41.39 5.47 -5.51
N ASP A 451 -41.38 4.15 -5.29
CA ASP A 451 -41.53 3.52 -3.97
C ASP A 451 -40.37 3.91 -3.04
N LEU A 452 -39.13 3.88 -3.55
CA LEU A 452 -37.93 4.27 -2.79
C LEU A 452 -37.97 5.75 -2.41
N ASN A 453 -38.26 6.62 -3.38
CA ASN A 453 -38.30 8.06 -3.17
C ASN A 453 -39.37 8.44 -2.13
N THR A 454 -40.54 7.80 -2.19
CA THR A 454 -41.63 8.01 -1.23
C THR A 454 -41.24 7.56 0.18
N CYS A 455 -40.58 6.40 0.31
CA CYS A 455 -40.11 5.90 1.60
C CYS A 455 -39.06 6.84 2.23
N VAL A 456 -38.08 7.28 1.43
CA VAL A 456 -37.02 8.18 1.91
C VAL A 456 -37.59 9.54 2.32
N ILE A 457 -38.48 10.13 1.54
CA ILE A 457 -39.15 11.40 1.90
C ILE A 457 -39.89 11.27 3.23
N LYS A 458 -40.56 10.13 3.46
CA LYS A 458 -41.28 9.89 4.71
C LYS A 458 -40.33 9.84 5.91
N GLN A 459 -39.22 9.11 5.81
CA GLN A 459 -38.23 9.03 6.90
C GLN A 459 -37.61 10.41 7.17
N VAL A 460 -37.13 11.10 6.14
CA VAL A 460 -36.44 12.39 6.28
C VAL A 460 -37.35 13.47 6.86
N ARG A 461 -38.66 13.44 6.57
CA ARG A 461 -39.63 14.39 7.13
C ARG A 461 -39.81 14.23 8.64
N GLU A 462 -39.53 13.05 9.21
CA GLU A 462 -39.62 12.80 10.65
C GLU A 462 -38.35 13.23 11.41
N TRP A 463 -37.28 13.61 10.69
CA TRP A 463 -36.02 14.02 11.31
C TRP A 463 -36.09 15.44 11.87
N LYS A 464 -35.43 15.65 13.01
CA LYS A 464 -35.34 16.95 13.67
C LYS A 464 -33.91 17.49 13.59
N PHE A 465 -33.70 18.49 12.74
CA PHE A 465 -32.41 19.11 12.53
C PHE A 465 -32.05 20.10 13.64
N PRO A 466 -30.75 20.44 13.80
CA PRO A 466 -30.33 21.55 14.66
C PRO A 466 -31.07 22.84 14.28
N VAL A 467 -31.37 23.66 15.29
CA VAL A 467 -32.04 24.95 15.08
C VAL A 467 -31.07 25.90 14.38
N PRO A 468 -31.45 26.53 13.24
CA PRO A 468 -30.59 27.50 12.56
C PRO A 468 -30.23 28.67 13.48
N ALA A 469 -28.95 29.06 13.48
CA ALA A 469 -28.40 30.03 14.44
C ALA A 469 -29.04 31.43 14.34
N ASP A 470 -29.58 31.79 13.18
CA ASP A 470 -30.23 33.07 12.89
C ASP A 470 -31.77 33.00 12.90
N GLY A 471 -32.35 31.84 13.24
CA GLY A 471 -33.80 31.63 13.27
C GLY A 471 -34.48 31.74 11.90
N LYS A 472 -33.73 31.61 10.80
CA LYS A 472 -34.25 31.63 9.43
C LYS A 472 -34.23 30.24 8.81
N VAL A 473 -34.91 30.10 7.67
CA VAL A 473 -34.93 28.87 6.88
C VAL A 473 -33.51 28.50 6.45
N ALA A 474 -33.15 27.23 6.57
CA ALA A 474 -31.86 26.68 6.18
C ALA A 474 -32.03 25.53 5.17
N SER A 475 -30.97 25.19 4.46
CA SER A 475 -30.97 24.08 3.50
C SER A 475 -29.76 23.17 3.66
N VAL A 476 -29.98 21.88 3.42
CA VAL A 476 -28.95 20.83 3.41
C VAL A 476 -29.04 20.07 2.09
N GLU A 477 -27.93 19.98 1.36
CA GLU A 477 -27.78 19.09 0.21
C GLU A 477 -26.91 17.89 0.62
N TYR A 478 -27.46 16.69 0.42
CA TYR A 478 -26.90 15.45 0.91
C TYR A 478 -26.92 14.35 -0.16
N SER A 479 -25.76 13.74 -0.40
CA SER A 479 -25.57 12.70 -1.42
C SER A 479 -25.53 11.31 -0.81
N LEU A 480 -26.28 10.40 -1.42
CA LEU A 480 -26.38 8.99 -1.03
C LEU A 480 -26.03 8.09 -2.21
N ILE A 481 -25.22 7.05 -1.95
CA ILE A 481 -24.97 5.99 -2.93
C ILE A 481 -25.68 4.71 -2.49
N PHE A 482 -26.46 4.14 -3.41
CA PHE A 482 -27.18 2.88 -3.25
C PHE A 482 -26.44 1.77 -4.03
N GLU A 483 -25.98 0.71 -3.35
CA GLU A 483 -25.14 -0.39 -3.89
C GLU A 483 -25.77 -1.79 -3.79
#